data_AF-A0A849AKG7-F1
#
_entry.id   AF-A0A849AKG7-F1
#
_cell.length_a   1.000
_cell.length_b   1.000
_cell.length_c   1.000
_cell.angle_alpha   90.00
_cell.angle_beta   90.00
_cell.angle_gamma   90.00
#
_symmetry.space_group_name_H-M   'P 1'
#
loop_
_entity.id
_entity.type
_entity.pdbx_description
1 polymer ?
#
loop_
_entity_poly.entity_id
_entity_poly.type
_entity_poly.pdbx_seq_one_letter_code
_entity_poly.pdbx_strand_id
1 'polypeptide(L)'
;MAEYAVSPEIARVVLVAGVILSMLFYERAQLTTGGAIVPAYFALSANRPVAIAVTIFVGYLTYLIVHYVVGRRKILYGRKKFEVEVLVGLGLILVTTALARAFGHLDPWLAGLAGIGFLIPGILAHDMGRQKPGRTIFAVAVTAAALVVVTQLLTRLLDVVPGQTEPEPVLASVLGYPREVLIIAVGLSVVIGTFVFSRLGIRSGGFISGAYLALVSPRWPDMFFTATVAIATWFVVTRLLMPRLLLFGRRKLSTMILVGALIGWSLEIVLSVLTHQQYQPWRGLTVATLMVPALIANDAQRQGWERTVWGTGLTAVGVLAATNAVAAAALAGGLL
;
A
#
# COMPACT_ATOMS: atom_id res chain seq x y z
N MET A 1 19.42 1.62 1.53
CA MET A 1 18.68 2.87 1.23
C MET A 1 17.46 2.89 2.13
N ALA A 2 17.30 3.92 2.97
CA ALA A 2 16.11 4.07 3.80
C ALA A 2 14.85 4.14 2.91
N GLU A 3 13.78 3.43 3.31
CA GLU A 3 12.49 3.41 2.58
C GLU A 3 11.84 4.81 2.53
N TYR A 4 12.17 5.65 3.53
CA TYR A 4 11.70 7.03 3.69
C TYR A 4 12.86 7.96 4.09
N ALA A 5 12.68 9.26 3.88
CA ALA A 5 13.62 10.30 4.33
C ALA A 5 13.50 10.61 5.84
N VAL A 6 12.60 9.93 6.54
CA VAL A 6 12.31 10.04 7.96
C VAL A 6 12.36 8.66 8.59
N SER A 7 12.41 8.62 9.92
CA SER A 7 12.42 7.37 10.66
C SER A 7 11.18 6.50 10.38
N PRO A 8 11.31 5.16 10.47
CA PRO A 8 10.19 4.23 10.37
C PRO A 8 9.01 4.58 11.29
N GLU A 9 9.30 5.06 12.50
CA GLU A 9 8.31 5.47 13.49
C GLU A 9 7.54 6.71 13.02
N ILE A 10 8.24 7.74 12.55
CA ILE A 10 7.60 8.94 11.96
C ILE A 10 6.75 8.50 10.77
N ALA A 11 7.27 7.66 9.88
CA ALA A 11 6.54 7.19 8.71
C ALA A 11 5.21 6.50 9.10
N ARG A 12 5.22 5.61 10.09
CA ARG A 12 4.02 4.95 10.61
C ARG A 12 3.00 5.96 11.15
N VAL A 13 3.45 6.91 11.97
CA VAL A 13 2.57 7.94 12.54
C VAL A 13 1.96 8.82 11.44
N VAL A 14 2.76 9.23 10.46
CA VAL A 14 2.29 10.04 9.32
C VAL A 14 1.30 9.28 8.45
N LEU A 15 1.49 7.97 8.24
CA LEU A 15 0.54 7.12 7.52
C LEU A 15 -0.80 7.00 8.24
N VAL A 16 -0.78 6.77 9.56
CA VAL A 16 -1.99 6.75 10.40
C VAL A 16 -2.69 8.11 10.37
N ALA A 17 -1.93 9.21 10.56
CA ALA A 17 -2.44 10.57 10.47
C ALA A 17 -3.03 10.87 9.09
N GLY A 18 -2.43 10.35 8.01
CA GLY A 18 -2.93 10.51 6.65
C GLY A 18 -4.26 9.80 6.41
N VAL A 19 -4.46 8.60 6.97
CA VAL A 19 -5.74 7.90 6.92
C VAL A 19 -6.81 8.68 7.69
N ILE A 20 -6.47 9.19 8.89
CA ILE A 20 -7.37 10.02 9.70
C ILE A 20 -7.74 11.30 8.94
N LEU A 21 -6.75 12.04 8.43
CA LEU A 21 -6.98 13.30 7.72
C LEU A 21 -7.77 13.10 6.44
N SER A 22 -7.47 12.05 5.68
CA SER A 22 -8.24 11.67 4.49
C SER A 22 -9.69 11.40 4.82
N MET A 23 -9.95 10.73 5.94
CA MET A 23 -11.30 10.41 6.39
C MET A 23 -12.05 11.66 6.87
N LEU A 24 -11.40 12.54 7.63
CA LEU A 24 -11.97 13.82 8.08
C LEU A 24 -12.28 14.73 6.88
N PHE A 25 -11.37 14.83 5.91
CA PHE A 25 -11.57 15.62 4.70
C PHE A 25 -12.74 15.08 3.87
N TYR A 26 -12.86 13.75 3.76
CA TYR A 26 -14.00 13.12 3.11
C TYR A 26 -15.32 13.45 3.82
N GLU A 27 -15.36 13.47 5.15
CA GLU A 27 -16.59 13.80 5.89
C GLU A 27 -16.99 15.27 5.77
N ARG A 28 -16.02 16.17 5.86
CA ARG A 28 -16.28 17.62 5.85
C ARG A 28 -16.49 18.18 4.45
N ALA A 29 -15.62 17.82 3.51
CA ALA A 29 -15.61 18.38 2.16
C ALA A 29 -16.30 17.48 1.12
N GLN A 30 -16.67 16.24 1.47
CA GLN A 30 -17.22 15.25 0.53
C GLN A 30 -16.30 14.98 -0.67
N LEU A 31 -14.99 15.19 -0.47
CA LEU A 31 -13.94 14.97 -1.46
C LEU A 31 -13.03 13.84 -1.00
N THR A 32 -12.62 12.99 -1.94
CA THR A 32 -11.65 11.93 -1.68
C THR A 32 -10.24 12.40 -2.01
N THR A 33 -9.27 11.92 -1.24
CA THR A 33 -7.87 12.37 -1.28
C THR A 33 -6.99 11.48 -2.14
N GLY A 34 -7.52 10.93 -3.24
CA GLY A 34 -6.76 10.04 -4.12
C GLY A 34 -6.47 8.67 -3.52
N GLY A 35 -7.19 8.27 -2.47
CA GLY A 35 -6.89 7.13 -1.62
C GLY A 35 -6.44 7.54 -0.22
N ALA A 36 -6.87 6.79 0.81
CA ALA A 36 -6.67 7.20 2.21
C ALA A 36 -5.20 7.37 2.65
N ILE A 37 -4.26 6.78 1.91
CA ILE A 37 -2.83 6.74 2.26
C ILE A 37 -2.01 7.64 1.31
N VAL A 38 -2.57 8.05 0.17
CA VAL A 38 -1.84 8.82 -0.85
C VAL A 38 -1.29 10.15 -0.32
N PRO A 39 -2.05 10.96 0.45
CA PRO A 39 -1.52 12.19 1.03
C PRO A 39 -0.31 11.97 1.94
N ALA A 40 -0.29 10.87 2.70
CA ALA A 40 0.84 10.54 3.57
C ALA A 40 2.09 10.17 2.76
N TYR A 41 1.95 9.36 1.69
CA TYR A 41 3.08 9.06 0.82
C TYR A 41 3.67 10.30 0.14
N PHE A 42 2.83 11.24 -0.28
CA PHE A 42 3.28 12.51 -0.84
C PHE A 42 3.94 13.40 0.22
N ALA A 43 3.41 13.44 1.44
CA ALA A 43 4.03 14.18 2.53
C ALA A 43 5.42 13.61 2.91
N LEU A 44 5.54 12.29 3.00
CA LEU A 44 6.82 11.61 3.27
C LEU A 44 7.84 11.77 2.14
N SER A 45 7.38 12.12 0.94
CA SER A 45 8.21 12.33 -0.25
C SER A 45 8.34 13.81 -0.63
N ALA A 46 8.06 14.73 0.29
CA ALA A 46 8.06 16.17 0.03
C ALA A 46 9.42 16.72 -0.47
N ASN A 47 10.52 16.03 -0.14
CA ASN A 47 11.86 16.33 -0.64
C ASN A 47 12.09 15.87 -2.10
N ARG A 48 11.14 15.15 -2.71
CA ARG A 48 11.21 14.64 -4.09
C ARG A 48 10.05 15.20 -4.93
N PRO A 49 9.97 16.52 -5.17
CA PRO A 49 8.84 17.14 -5.85
C PRO A 49 8.63 16.62 -7.28
N VAL A 50 9.71 16.27 -7.99
CA VAL A 50 9.65 15.66 -9.33
C VAL A 50 8.93 14.31 -9.29
N ALA A 51 9.23 13.47 -8.30
CA ALA A 51 8.58 12.16 -8.15
C ALA A 51 7.08 12.31 -7.83
N ILE A 52 6.69 13.31 -7.04
CA ILE A 52 5.28 13.66 -6.79
C ILE A 52 4.61 14.06 -8.10
N ALA A 53 5.21 14.99 -8.86
CA ALA A 53 4.68 15.46 -10.13
C ALA A 53 4.52 14.33 -11.15
N VAL A 54 5.52 13.46 -11.28
CA VAL A 54 5.47 12.28 -12.15
C VAL A 54 4.36 11.32 -11.71
N THR A 55 4.19 11.08 -10.41
CA THR A 55 3.13 10.20 -9.90
C THR A 55 1.74 10.75 -10.20
N ILE A 56 1.52 12.06 -10.02
CA ILE A 56 0.26 12.73 -10.37
C ILE A 56 0.02 12.66 -11.88
N PHE A 57 1.06 12.92 -12.68
CA PHE A 57 0.99 12.83 -14.14
C PHE A 57 0.63 11.43 -14.62
N VAL A 58 1.30 10.40 -14.09
CA VAL A 58 1.00 8.99 -14.39
C VAL A 58 -0.42 8.63 -13.96
N GLY A 59 -0.88 9.12 -12.81
CA GLY A 59 -2.27 8.90 -12.36
C GLY A 59 -3.29 9.58 -13.28
N TYR A 60 -3.00 10.79 -13.75
CA TYR A 60 -3.83 11.48 -14.75
C TYR A 60 -3.85 10.75 -16.10
N LEU A 61 -2.69 10.29 -16.58
CA LEU A 61 -2.60 9.51 -17.82
C LEU A 61 -3.35 8.17 -17.69
N THR A 62 -3.27 7.52 -16.53
CA THR A 62 -4.04 6.32 -16.20
C THR A 62 -5.54 6.60 -16.27
N TYR A 63 -6.00 7.71 -15.68
CA TYR A 63 -7.39 8.16 -15.78
C TYR A 63 -7.81 8.34 -17.25
N LEU A 64 -7.00 9.04 -18.06
CA LEU A 64 -7.30 9.27 -19.48
C LEU A 64 -7.41 7.95 -20.26
N ILE A 65 -6.43 7.06 -20.10
CA ILE A 65 -6.40 5.77 -20.80
C ILE A 65 -7.61 4.92 -20.40
N VAL A 66 -7.88 4.77 -19.12
CA VAL A 66 -8.95 3.85 -18.68
C VAL A 66 -10.34 4.40 -18.99
N HIS A 67 -10.58 5.69 -18.76
CA HIS A 67 -11.93 6.25 -18.93
C HIS A 67 -12.26 6.59 -20.37
N TYR A 68 -11.29 7.03 -21.19
CA TYR A 68 -11.55 7.48 -22.55
C TYR A 68 -11.10 6.49 -23.64
N VAL A 69 -10.13 5.61 -23.37
CA VAL A 69 -9.67 4.63 -24.37
C VAL A 69 -10.27 3.25 -24.09
N VAL A 70 -10.02 2.70 -22.89
CA VAL A 70 -10.48 1.35 -22.54
C VAL A 70 -11.98 1.31 -22.31
N GLY A 71 -12.52 2.31 -21.58
CA GLY A 71 -13.94 2.41 -21.26
C GLY A 71 -14.85 2.56 -22.48
N ARG A 72 -14.34 3.04 -23.62
CA ARG A 72 -15.07 3.07 -24.90
C ARG A 72 -15.20 1.69 -25.56
N ARG A 73 -14.25 0.78 -25.30
CA ARG A 73 -14.18 -0.54 -25.94
C ARG A 73 -14.72 -1.66 -25.08
N LYS A 74 -14.67 -1.51 -23.76
CA LYS A 74 -15.13 -2.52 -22.80
C LYS A 74 -15.97 -1.88 -21.70
N ILE A 75 -17.02 -2.60 -21.34
CA ILE A 75 -17.86 -2.27 -20.20
C ILE A 75 -17.07 -2.53 -18.91
N LEU A 76 -16.58 -1.46 -18.28
CA LEU A 76 -15.83 -1.49 -17.02
C LEU A 76 -16.64 -0.84 -15.89
N TYR A 77 -17.12 -1.66 -14.95
CA TYR A 77 -17.83 -1.18 -13.76
C TYR A 77 -17.30 -1.80 -12.46
N GLY A 78 -17.57 -1.10 -11.36
CA GLY A 78 -17.26 -1.55 -10.01
C GLY A 78 -15.80 -1.93 -9.80
N ARG A 79 -15.58 -3.15 -9.26
CA ARG A 79 -14.25 -3.68 -8.93
C ARG A 79 -13.34 -3.82 -10.15
N LYS A 80 -13.87 -4.27 -11.29
CA LYS A 80 -13.10 -4.50 -12.52
C LYS A 80 -12.50 -3.21 -13.07
N LYS A 81 -13.23 -2.09 -12.93
CA LYS A 81 -12.72 -0.77 -13.33
C LYS A 81 -11.48 -0.39 -12.50
N PHE A 82 -11.57 -0.55 -11.17
CA PHE A 82 -10.45 -0.29 -10.27
C PHE A 82 -9.24 -1.18 -10.55
N GLU A 83 -9.45 -2.46 -10.85
CA GLU A 83 -8.38 -3.40 -11.23
C GLU A 83 -7.62 -2.92 -12.47
N VAL A 84 -8.35 -2.49 -13.50
CA VAL A 84 -7.73 -1.96 -14.73
C VAL A 84 -6.99 -0.65 -14.46
N GLU A 85 -7.53 0.25 -13.63
CA GLU A 85 -6.85 1.49 -13.22
C GLU A 85 -5.54 1.20 -12.50
N VAL A 86 -5.53 0.23 -11.58
CA VAL A 86 -4.32 -0.20 -10.88
C VAL A 86 -3.30 -0.81 -11.84
N LEU A 87 -3.71 -1.71 -12.73
CA LEU A 87 -2.79 -2.36 -13.68
C LEU A 87 -2.18 -1.36 -14.68
N VAL A 88 -2.99 -0.46 -15.24
CA VAL A 88 -2.49 0.58 -16.16
C VAL A 88 -1.55 1.54 -15.44
N GLY A 89 -1.93 2.00 -14.23
CA GLY A 89 -1.06 2.86 -13.42
C GLY A 89 0.27 2.20 -13.06
N LEU A 90 0.24 0.92 -12.69
CA LEU A 90 1.43 0.11 -12.42
C LEU A 90 2.31 -0.04 -13.67
N GLY A 91 1.72 -0.30 -14.84
CA GLY A 91 2.47 -0.42 -16.08
C GLY A 91 3.19 0.88 -16.44
N LEU A 92 2.49 2.02 -16.34
CA LEU A 92 3.07 3.33 -16.64
C LEU A 92 4.15 3.73 -15.64
N ILE A 93 3.96 3.51 -14.33
CA ILE A 93 4.97 3.86 -13.32
C ILE A 93 6.21 2.98 -13.44
N LEU A 94 6.07 1.72 -13.89
CA LEU A 94 7.21 0.85 -14.20
C LEU A 94 8.02 1.40 -15.37
N VAL A 95 7.36 1.92 -16.42
CA VAL A 95 8.05 2.57 -17.54
C VAL A 95 8.82 3.79 -17.06
N THR A 96 8.20 4.69 -16.28
CA THR A 96 8.92 5.89 -15.79
C THR A 96 10.05 5.52 -14.82
N THR A 97 9.88 4.47 -14.02
CA THR A 97 10.95 3.96 -13.14
C THR A 97 12.10 3.35 -13.93
N ALA A 98 11.83 2.63 -15.02
CA ALA A 98 12.86 2.12 -15.91
C ALA A 98 13.64 3.24 -16.59
N LEU A 99 12.95 4.30 -17.05
CA LEU A 99 13.59 5.51 -17.58
C LEU A 99 14.45 6.20 -16.51
N ALA A 100 13.97 6.29 -15.27
CA ALA A 100 14.74 6.85 -14.16
C ALA A 100 16.02 6.05 -13.88
N ARG A 101 15.97 4.71 -13.97
CA ARG A 101 17.15 3.87 -13.80
C ARG A 101 18.13 4.04 -14.97
N ALA A 102 17.62 4.11 -16.20
CA ALA A 102 18.44 4.25 -17.38
C ALA A 102 19.15 5.61 -17.46
N PHE A 103 18.47 6.70 -17.07
CA PHE A 103 18.96 8.06 -17.29
C PHE A 103 19.23 8.87 -16.01
N GLY A 104 18.83 8.37 -14.84
CA GLY A 104 18.93 9.12 -13.58
C GLY A 104 20.35 9.33 -13.06
N HIS A 105 21.32 8.61 -13.58
CA HIS A 105 22.74 8.86 -13.29
C HIS A 105 23.28 10.12 -14.00
N LEU A 106 22.58 10.59 -15.03
CA LEU A 106 22.96 11.78 -15.81
C LEU A 106 22.50 13.08 -15.14
N ASP A 107 21.35 13.06 -14.48
CA ASP A 107 20.74 14.23 -13.83
C ASP A 107 19.84 13.79 -12.66
N PRO A 108 19.98 14.36 -11.45
CA PRO A 108 19.06 14.16 -10.33
C PRO A 108 17.58 14.36 -10.68
N TRP A 109 17.25 15.26 -11.62
CA TRP A 109 15.87 15.45 -12.09
C TRP A 109 15.32 14.22 -12.82
N LEU A 110 16.17 13.53 -13.60
CA LEU A 110 15.82 12.29 -14.31
C LEU A 110 15.68 11.11 -13.34
N ALA A 111 16.44 11.08 -12.23
CA ALA A 111 16.21 10.12 -11.16
C ALA A 111 14.83 10.30 -10.50
N GLY A 112 14.28 11.52 -10.55
CA GLY A 112 12.92 11.84 -10.13
C GLY A 112 11.80 11.18 -10.95
N LEU A 113 12.10 10.60 -12.13
CA LEU A 113 11.13 9.82 -12.92
C LEU A 113 10.66 8.53 -12.21
N ALA A 114 11.42 8.08 -11.20
CA ALA A 114 10.96 7.06 -10.26
C ALA A 114 9.91 7.69 -9.34
N GLY A 115 8.64 7.55 -9.73
CA GLY A 115 7.51 8.06 -8.95
C GLY A 115 7.32 7.30 -7.63
N ILE A 116 6.31 7.72 -6.88
CA ILE A 116 6.05 7.29 -5.51
C ILE A 116 4.94 6.26 -5.51
N GLY A 117 5.20 5.13 -4.85
CA GLY A 117 4.20 4.10 -4.58
C GLY A 117 3.59 3.51 -5.85
N PHE A 118 3.97 2.28 -6.20
CA PHE A 118 3.58 1.66 -7.46
C PHE A 118 2.06 1.48 -7.69
N LEU A 119 1.22 1.65 -6.65
CA LEU A 119 -0.25 1.63 -6.74
C LEU A 119 -0.90 3.01 -6.73
N ILE A 120 -0.18 4.03 -6.27
CA ILE A 120 -0.72 5.38 -6.07
C ILE A 120 -1.31 5.93 -7.36
N PRO A 121 -0.67 5.82 -8.54
CA PRO A 121 -1.26 6.33 -9.78
C PRO A 121 -2.63 5.73 -10.09
N GLY A 122 -2.80 4.42 -9.89
CA GLY A 122 -4.08 3.74 -10.14
C GLY A 122 -5.17 4.15 -9.15
N ILE A 123 -4.82 4.29 -7.85
CA ILE A 123 -5.78 4.75 -6.83
C ILE A 123 -6.16 6.21 -7.09
N LEU A 124 -5.21 7.05 -7.50
CA LEU A 124 -5.45 8.44 -7.87
C LEU A 124 -6.41 8.50 -9.07
N ALA A 125 -6.13 7.74 -10.13
CA ALA A 125 -6.96 7.66 -11.32
C ALA A 125 -8.40 7.24 -11.01
N HIS A 126 -8.58 6.29 -10.08
CA HIS A 126 -9.90 5.87 -9.63
C HIS A 126 -10.71 7.02 -9.04
N ASP A 127 -10.10 7.79 -8.14
CA ASP A 127 -10.77 8.92 -7.50
C ASP A 127 -10.99 10.08 -8.49
N MET A 128 -10.05 10.35 -9.40
CA MET A 128 -10.25 11.29 -10.51
C MET A 128 -11.48 10.91 -11.35
N GLY A 129 -11.67 9.61 -11.57
CA GLY A 129 -12.84 9.03 -12.22
C GLY A 129 -14.17 9.27 -11.51
N ARG A 130 -14.15 9.48 -10.19
CA ARG A 130 -15.35 9.66 -9.37
C ARG A 130 -15.70 11.11 -9.12
N GLN A 131 -14.71 12.00 -9.01
CA GLN A 131 -14.94 13.39 -8.62
C GLN A 131 -14.24 14.42 -9.50
N LYS A 132 -13.73 14.02 -10.67
CA LYS A 132 -12.92 14.79 -11.61
C LYS A 132 -11.45 14.99 -11.15
N PRO A 133 -10.51 15.12 -12.11
CA PRO A 133 -9.09 15.32 -11.80
C PRO A 133 -8.79 16.52 -10.90
N GLY A 134 -9.32 17.71 -11.25
CA GLY A 134 -9.02 18.94 -10.50
C GLY A 134 -9.39 18.88 -9.02
N ARG A 135 -10.58 18.33 -8.69
CA ARG A 135 -11.01 18.16 -7.29
C ARG A 135 -10.13 17.16 -6.53
N THR A 136 -9.68 16.10 -7.21
CA THR A 136 -8.80 15.09 -6.61
C THR A 136 -7.42 15.65 -6.32
N ILE A 137 -6.82 16.34 -7.28
CA ILE A 137 -5.50 16.97 -7.10
C ILE A 137 -5.56 18.03 -6.00
N PHE A 138 -6.62 18.85 -5.96
CA PHE A 138 -6.82 19.82 -4.88
C PHE A 138 -6.90 19.16 -3.50
N ALA A 139 -7.76 18.14 -3.36
CA ALA A 139 -7.92 17.41 -2.09
C ALA A 139 -6.60 16.77 -1.63
N VAL A 140 -5.88 16.13 -2.56
CA VAL A 140 -4.55 15.54 -2.30
C VAL A 140 -3.55 16.62 -1.88
N ALA A 141 -3.47 17.74 -2.59
CA ALA A 141 -2.51 18.80 -2.32
C ALA A 141 -2.72 19.42 -0.93
N VAL A 142 -3.96 19.76 -0.57
CA VAL A 142 -4.28 20.34 0.74
C VAL A 142 -3.95 19.36 1.87
N THR A 143 -4.35 18.09 1.73
CA THR A 143 -4.11 17.10 2.78
C THR A 143 -2.65 16.68 2.88
N ALA A 144 -1.93 16.57 1.75
CA ALA A 144 -0.50 16.31 1.74
C ALA A 144 0.27 17.49 2.38
N ALA A 145 -0.07 18.74 2.06
CA ALA A 145 0.57 19.91 2.65
C ALA A 145 0.39 19.96 4.18
N ALA A 146 -0.80 19.68 4.68
CA ALA A 146 -1.04 19.57 6.12
C ALA A 146 -0.18 18.45 6.76
N LEU A 147 -0.05 17.31 6.09
CA LEU A 147 0.79 16.20 6.57
C LEU A 147 2.28 16.50 6.48
N VAL A 148 2.74 17.33 5.54
CA VAL A 148 4.13 17.81 5.52
C VAL A 148 4.44 18.59 6.78
N VAL A 149 3.54 19.49 7.21
CA VAL A 149 3.69 20.23 8.47
C VAL A 149 3.75 19.28 9.67
N VAL A 150 2.85 18.28 9.72
CA VAL A 150 2.87 17.24 10.76
C VAL A 150 4.20 16.47 10.76
N THR A 151 4.68 16.07 9.59
CA THR A 151 5.95 15.33 9.44
C THR A 151 7.11 16.17 9.97
N GLN A 152 7.22 17.43 9.55
CA GLN A 152 8.27 18.34 10.00
C GLN A 152 8.20 18.58 11.52
N LEU A 153 7.00 18.78 12.07
CA LEU A 153 6.82 18.96 13.51
C LEU A 153 7.29 17.72 14.29
N LEU A 154 6.90 16.52 13.85
CA LEU A 154 7.29 15.27 14.49
C LEU A 154 8.81 15.05 14.45
N THR A 155 9.44 15.31 13.30
CA THR A 155 10.91 15.24 13.18
C THR A 155 11.58 16.20 14.16
N ARG A 156 11.15 17.47 14.19
CA ARG A 156 11.72 18.48 15.11
C ARG A 156 11.52 18.16 16.58
N LEU A 157 10.38 17.53 16.93
CA LEU A 157 10.11 17.11 18.30
C LEU A 157 11.00 15.93 18.73
N LEU A 158 11.25 14.98 17.83
CA LEU A 158 12.12 13.83 18.11
C LEU A 158 13.59 14.24 18.23
N ASP A 159 14.05 15.22 17.46
CA ASP A 159 15.42 15.77 17.56
C ASP A 159 15.73 16.32 18.98
N VAL A 160 14.71 16.70 19.75
CA VAL A 160 14.85 17.25 21.10
C VAL A 160 14.97 16.15 22.16
N VAL A 161 14.60 14.90 21.84
CA VAL A 161 14.65 13.77 22.79
C VAL A 161 16.04 13.13 22.79
N PRO A 162 16.85 13.26 23.86
CA PRO A 162 18.20 12.71 23.88
C PRO A 162 18.19 11.18 23.85
N GLY A 163 19.12 10.57 23.09
CA GLY A 163 19.42 9.14 23.17
C GLY A 163 18.76 8.23 22.13
N GLN A 164 18.03 8.76 21.15
CA GLN A 164 17.57 7.96 20.01
C GLN A 164 18.66 7.91 18.92
N THR A 165 19.62 7.00 19.07
CA THR A 165 20.38 6.52 17.91
C THR A 165 19.52 5.45 17.25
N GLU A 166 18.92 5.79 16.11
CA GLU A 166 18.09 4.85 15.37
C GLU A 166 18.96 3.67 14.90
N PRO A 167 18.64 2.43 15.30
CA PRO A 167 19.31 1.28 14.73
C PRO A 167 19.07 1.28 13.22
N GLU A 168 20.11 1.00 12.42
CA GLU A 168 19.89 0.79 10.99
C GLU A 168 18.78 -0.24 10.78
N PRO A 169 17.85 -0.01 9.83
CA PRO A 169 16.76 -0.95 9.58
C PRO A 169 17.34 -2.29 9.12
N VAL A 170 17.46 -3.24 10.06
CA VAL A 170 17.93 -4.60 9.79
C VAL A 170 16.88 -5.26 8.89
N LEU A 171 17.28 -5.74 7.72
CA LEU A 171 16.35 -6.35 6.77
C LEU A 171 16.04 -7.80 7.17
N ALA A 172 14.87 -8.31 6.78
CA ALA A 172 14.57 -9.73 6.93
C ALA A 172 15.58 -10.59 6.14
N SER A 173 16.12 -11.63 6.79
CA SER A 173 17.17 -12.49 6.23
C SER A 173 16.67 -13.53 5.22
N VAL A 174 15.37 -13.87 5.24
CA VAL A 174 14.77 -14.86 4.36
C VAL A 174 13.42 -14.35 3.87
N LEU A 175 13.28 -14.21 2.55
CA LEU A 175 12.08 -13.76 1.86
C LEU A 175 11.65 -14.82 0.84
N GLY A 176 10.36 -14.87 0.53
CA GLY A 176 9.79 -15.81 -0.44
C GLY A 176 10.25 -15.56 -1.88
N TYR A 177 10.69 -14.34 -2.17
CA TYR A 177 11.32 -13.93 -3.43
C TYR A 177 12.15 -12.64 -3.20
N PRO A 178 13.06 -12.26 -4.13
CA PRO A 178 13.87 -11.06 -4.00
C PRO A 178 13.04 -9.77 -3.89
N ARG A 179 13.33 -8.90 -2.93
CA ARG A 179 12.57 -7.66 -2.70
C ARG A 179 12.57 -6.72 -3.92
N GLU A 180 13.59 -6.82 -4.78
CA GLU A 180 13.79 -6.03 -5.99
C GLU A 180 12.65 -6.26 -6.99
N VAL A 181 12.04 -7.46 -6.99
CA VAL A 181 10.90 -7.82 -7.85
C VAL A 181 9.54 -7.60 -7.16
N LEU A 182 9.47 -6.96 -5.99
CA LEU A 182 8.21 -6.69 -5.27
C LEU A 182 7.19 -5.94 -6.13
N ILE A 183 7.62 -4.96 -6.93
CA ILE A 183 6.71 -4.21 -7.81
C ILE A 183 6.04 -5.16 -8.83
N ILE A 184 6.81 -6.08 -9.40
CA ILE A 184 6.31 -7.11 -10.32
C ILE A 184 5.36 -8.06 -9.58
N ALA A 185 5.73 -8.48 -8.37
CA ALA A 185 4.90 -9.35 -7.54
C ALA A 185 3.54 -8.71 -7.22
N VAL A 186 3.49 -7.40 -6.95
CA VAL A 186 2.20 -6.71 -6.77
C VAL A 186 1.38 -6.69 -8.05
N GLY A 187 2.01 -6.45 -9.21
CA GLY A 187 1.31 -6.57 -10.50
C GLY A 187 0.73 -7.95 -10.73
N LEU A 188 1.52 -8.99 -10.47
CA LEU A 188 1.06 -10.38 -10.51
C LEU A 188 -0.06 -10.63 -9.49
N SER A 189 0.00 -10.06 -8.29
CA SER A 189 -1.05 -10.16 -7.28
C SER A 189 -2.38 -9.58 -7.78
N VAL A 190 -2.35 -8.44 -8.49
CA VAL A 190 -3.55 -7.87 -9.12
C VAL A 190 -4.07 -8.77 -10.23
N VAL A 191 -3.20 -9.26 -11.12
CA VAL A 191 -3.59 -10.13 -12.25
C VAL A 191 -4.17 -11.46 -11.76
N ILE A 192 -3.45 -12.15 -10.87
CA ILE A 192 -3.85 -13.44 -10.30
C ILE A 192 -5.10 -13.25 -9.43
N GLY A 193 -5.16 -12.21 -8.60
CA GLY A 193 -6.34 -11.90 -7.79
C GLY A 193 -7.58 -11.59 -8.64
N THR A 194 -7.40 -10.95 -9.80
CA THR A 194 -8.46 -10.74 -10.79
C THR A 194 -8.89 -12.06 -11.41
N PHE A 195 -7.94 -12.92 -11.78
CA PHE A 195 -8.22 -14.25 -12.34
C PHE A 195 -8.99 -15.13 -11.34
N VAL A 196 -8.52 -15.23 -10.10
CA VAL A 196 -9.17 -15.96 -9.00
C VAL A 196 -10.59 -15.45 -8.79
N PHE A 197 -10.80 -14.13 -8.76
CA PHE A 197 -12.14 -13.58 -8.61
C PHE A 197 -13.05 -13.89 -9.81
N SER A 198 -12.52 -13.78 -11.04
CA SER A 198 -13.29 -14.05 -12.25
C SER A 198 -13.73 -15.50 -12.39
N ARG A 199 -12.94 -16.45 -11.84
CA ARG A 199 -13.21 -17.89 -11.93
C ARG A 199 -13.99 -18.43 -10.74
N LEU A 200 -13.65 -17.99 -9.53
CA LEU A 200 -14.17 -18.56 -8.28
C LEU A 200 -15.10 -17.60 -7.52
N GLY A 201 -15.19 -16.33 -7.92
CA GLY A 201 -16.02 -15.33 -7.24
C GLY A 201 -15.50 -14.89 -5.87
N ILE A 202 -14.29 -15.30 -5.48
CA ILE A 202 -13.68 -15.01 -4.17
C ILE A 202 -12.67 -13.87 -4.25
N ARG A 203 -12.59 -13.05 -3.19
CA ARG A 203 -11.67 -11.91 -3.06
C ARG A 203 -10.37 -12.31 -2.39
N SER A 204 -9.28 -11.66 -2.78
CA SER A 204 -7.90 -11.99 -2.41
C SER A 204 -7.36 -11.25 -1.18
N GLY A 205 -8.23 -10.75 -0.30
CA GLY A 205 -7.82 -9.96 0.88
C GLY A 205 -7.24 -8.60 0.50
N GLY A 206 -7.74 -7.98 -0.57
CA GLY A 206 -7.15 -6.80 -1.21
C GLY A 206 -6.24 -7.13 -2.41
N PHE A 207 -5.77 -6.09 -3.10
CA PHE A 207 -4.99 -6.21 -4.33
C PHE A 207 -3.50 -6.50 -4.10
N ILE A 208 -3.01 -6.17 -2.90
CA ILE A 208 -1.59 -6.25 -2.54
C ILE A 208 -1.26 -7.43 -1.64
N SER A 209 -2.25 -7.93 -0.90
CA SER A 209 -2.02 -8.89 0.18
C SER A 209 -1.43 -10.20 -0.33
N GLY A 210 -1.78 -10.64 -1.54
CA GLY A 210 -1.17 -11.81 -2.17
C GLY A 210 0.35 -11.67 -2.33
N ALA A 211 0.82 -10.54 -2.85
CA ALA A 211 2.26 -10.28 -3.01
C ALA A 211 3.00 -10.23 -1.67
N TYR A 212 2.46 -9.49 -0.71
CA TYR A 212 3.10 -9.36 0.59
C TYR A 212 3.07 -10.66 1.40
N LEU A 213 1.98 -11.44 1.37
CA LEU A 213 1.93 -12.77 1.99
C LEU A 213 2.89 -13.75 1.32
N ALA A 214 3.01 -13.69 -0.02
CA ALA A 214 4.02 -14.47 -0.74
C ALA A 214 5.44 -14.09 -0.32
N LEU A 215 5.71 -12.78 -0.16
CA LEU A 215 7.02 -12.27 0.24
C LEU A 215 7.45 -12.76 1.62
N VAL A 216 6.53 -12.82 2.59
CA VAL A 216 6.83 -13.30 3.95
C VAL A 216 6.56 -14.79 4.15
N SER A 217 6.12 -15.51 3.12
CA SER A 217 5.68 -16.90 3.24
C SER A 217 6.69 -17.87 3.88
N PRO A 218 8.03 -17.72 3.74
CA PRO A 218 8.96 -18.60 4.45
C PRO A 218 9.00 -18.35 5.96
N ARG A 219 8.52 -17.18 6.41
CA ARG A 219 8.53 -16.74 7.81
C ARG A 219 7.15 -16.95 8.40
N TRP A 220 6.88 -18.18 8.81
CA TRP A 220 5.63 -18.57 9.48
C TRP A 220 5.20 -17.63 10.62
N PRO A 221 6.11 -17.13 11.50
CA PRO A 221 5.73 -16.15 12.52
C PRO A 221 5.06 -14.89 11.94
N ASP A 222 5.52 -14.39 10.79
CA ASP A 222 4.95 -13.20 10.15
C ASP A 222 3.54 -13.48 9.60
N MET A 223 3.30 -14.70 9.11
CA MET A 223 1.96 -15.14 8.69
C MET A 223 1.00 -15.26 9.88
N PHE A 224 1.45 -15.84 10.99
CA PHE A 224 0.65 -15.94 12.22
C PHE A 224 0.35 -14.56 12.81
N PHE A 225 1.34 -13.66 12.81
CA PHE A 225 1.15 -12.27 13.20
C PHE A 225 0.07 -11.61 12.34
N THR A 226 0.17 -11.71 11.01
CA THR A 226 -0.83 -11.12 10.09
C THR A 226 -2.22 -11.69 10.31
N ALA A 227 -2.35 -13.00 10.48
CA ALA A 227 -3.63 -13.64 10.77
C ALA A 227 -4.22 -13.14 12.11
N THR A 228 -3.40 -13.05 13.15
CA THR A 228 -3.80 -12.58 14.47
C THR A 228 -4.31 -11.14 14.42
N VAL A 229 -3.54 -10.24 13.78
CA VAL A 229 -3.93 -8.83 13.61
C VAL A 229 -5.19 -8.73 12.76
N ALA A 230 -5.32 -9.51 11.68
CA ALA A 230 -6.51 -9.50 10.83
C ALA A 230 -7.77 -9.96 11.60
N ILE A 231 -7.67 -11.04 12.38
CA ILE A 231 -8.79 -11.56 13.19
C ILE A 231 -9.20 -10.55 14.25
N ALA A 232 -8.23 -10.01 15.00
CA ALA A 232 -8.48 -9.02 16.02
C ALA A 232 -9.10 -7.74 15.44
N THR A 233 -8.56 -7.24 14.31
CA THR A 233 -9.10 -6.08 13.58
C THR A 233 -10.54 -6.32 13.14
N TRP A 234 -10.79 -7.47 12.51
CA TRP A 234 -12.13 -7.86 12.07
C TRP A 234 -13.09 -7.91 13.26
N PHE A 235 -12.68 -8.52 14.38
CA PHE A 235 -13.51 -8.63 15.56
C PHE A 235 -13.86 -7.26 16.14
N VAL A 236 -12.84 -6.42 16.38
CA VAL A 236 -13.05 -5.08 16.92
C VAL A 236 -13.94 -4.24 16.01
N VAL A 237 -13.62 -4.16 14.72
CA VAL A 237 -14.40 -3.31 13.81
C VAL A 237 -15.79 -3.88 13.57
N THR A 238 -15.92 -5.17 13.28
CA THR A 238 -17.19 -5.77 12.85
C THR A 238 -18.12 -6.08 14.02
N ARG A 239 -17.60 -6.57 15.15
CA ARG A 239 -18.41 -6.98 16.30
C ARG A 239 -18.57 -5.89 17.35
N LEU A 240 -17.60 -4.98 17.49
CA LEU A 240 -17.67 -3.92 18.52
C LEU A 240 -18.03 -2.56 17.94
N LEU A 241 -17.42 -2.12 16.83
CA LEU A 241 -17.59 -0.76 16.32
C LEU A 241 -18.79 -0.63 15.37
N MET A 242 -18.94 -1.51 14.39
CA MET A 242 -20.04 -1.45 13.41
C MET A 242 -21.45 -1.46 14.04
N PRO A 243 -21.73 -2.18 15.15
CA PRO A 243 -23.04 -2.07 15.81
C PRO A 243 -23.28 -0.72 16.50
N ARG A 244 -22.22 0.03 16.81
CA ARG A 244 -22.28 1.29 17.57
C ARG A 244 -22.09 2.53 16.70
N LEU A 245 -21.45 2.38 15.54
CA LEU A 245 -21.03 3.46 14.65
C LEU A 245 -21.49 3.16 13.22
N LEU A 246 -21.92 4.20 12.50
CA LEU A 246 -22.33 4.10 11.10
C LEU A 246 -21.12 3.94 10.15
N LEU A 247 -20.50 2.76 10.21
CA LEU A 247 -19.31 2.41 9.44
C LEU A 247 -19.68 1.66 8.15
N PHE A 248 -19.81 2.42 7.06
CA PHE A 248 -20.08 1.87 5.73
C PHE A 248 -19.08 2.37 4.69
N GLY A 249 -18.95 1.64 3.59
CA GLY A 249 -18.13 2.04 2.45
C GLY A 249 -16.68 2.37 2.83
N ARG A 250 -16.27 3.61 2.56
CA ARG A 250 -14.91 4.12 2.86
C ARG A 250 -14.65 4.26 4.35
N ARG A 251 -15.67 4.65 5.15
CA ARG A 251 -15.55 4.76 6.62
C ARG A 251 -15.06 3.45 7.22
N LYS A 252 -15.74 2.36 6.85
CA LYS A 252 -15.43 1.01 7.30
C LYS A 252 -13.99 0.61 6.95
N LEU A 253 -13.54 0.87 5.72
CA LEU A 253 -12.18 0.52 5.29
C LEU A 253 -11.13 1.34 6.06
N SER A 254 -11.33 2.65 6.20
CA SER A 254 -10.42 3.51 6.97
C SER A 254 -10.36 3.05 8.44
N THR A 255 -11.49 2.73 9.06
CA THR A 255 -11.52 2.19 10.42
C THR A 255 -10.79 0.85 10.54
N MET A 256 -10.94 -0.06 9.56
CA MET A 256 -10.16 -1.31 9.53
C MET A 256 -8.66 -1.05 9.48
N ILE A 257 -8.21 -0.08 8.67
CA ILE A 257 -6.79 0.29 8.59
C ILE A 257 -6.30 0.89 9.90
N LEU A 258 -7.06 1.81 10.51
CA LEU A 258 -6.67 2.46 11.77
C LEU A 258 -6.63 1.48 12.94
N VAL A 259 -7.66 0.65 13.09
CA VAL A 259 -7.70 -0.37 14.15
C VAL A 259 -6.63 -1.42 13.93
N GLY A 260 -6.42 -1.87 12.68
CA GLY A 260 -5.34 -2.80 12.35
C GLY A 260 -3.96 -2.23 12.61
N ALA A 261 -3.74 -0.94 12.33
CA ALA A 261 -2.50 -0.25 12.66
C ALA A 261 -2.26 -0.20 14.18
N LEU A 262 -3.28 0.15 14.97
CA LEU A 262 -3.18 0.20 16.43
C LEU A 262 -2.87 -1.19 17.03
N ILE A 263 -3.62 -2.22 16.62
CA ILE A 263 -3.44 -3.59 17.10
C ILE A 263 -2.07 -4.14 16.65
N GLY A 264 -1.76 -4.01 15.37
CA GLY A 264 -0.52 -4.53 14.79
C GLY A 264 0.71 -3.89 15.42
N TRP A 265 0.70 -2.56 15.59
CA TRP A 265 1.83 -1.87 16.20
C TRP A 265 1.97 -2.21 17.69
N SER A 266 0.86 -2.30 18.43
CA SER A 266 0.89 -2.73 19.84
C SER A 266 1.45 -4.15 19.98
N LEU A 267 1.00 -5.07 19.13
CA LEU A 267 1.48 -6.46 19.15
C LEU A 267 2.95 -6.56 18.74
N GLU A 268 3.40 -5.76 17.76
CA GLU A 268 4.81 -5.68 17.38
C GLU A 268 5.69 -5.23 18.55
N ILE A 269 5.28 -4.19 19.31
CA ILE A 269 6.01 -3.72 20.50
C ILE A 269 6.06 -4.81 21.56
N VAL A 270 4.94 -5.48 21.83
CA VAL A 270 4.89 -6.57 22.82
C VAL A 270 5.81 -7.72 22.40
N LEU A 271 5.76 -8.14 21.14
CA LEU A 271 6.59 -9.24 20.65
C LEU A 271 8.07 -8.87 20.60
N SER A 272 8.42 -7.64 20.25
CA SER A 272 9.83 -7.19 20.23
C SER A 272 10.41 -7.14 21.64
N VAL A 273 9.65 -6.70 22.63
CA VAL A 273 10.06 -6.72 24.04
C VAL A 273 10.18 -8.16 24.55
N LEU A 274 9.17 -9.00 24.34
CA LEU A 274 9.15 -10.39 24.82
C LEU A 274 10.25 -11.26 24.19
N THR A 275 10.62 -10.99 22.95
CA THR A 275 11.66 -11.74 22.25
C THR A 275 13.04 -11.10 22.35
N HIS A 276 13.21 -10.06 23.18
CA HIS A 276 14.46 -9.31 23.30
C HIS A 276 15.03 -8.88 21.93
N GLN A 277 14.17 -8.33 21.08
CA GLN A 277 14.46 -7.88 19.70
C GLN A 277 14.88 -8.99 18.71
N GLN A 278 14.80 -10.27 19.10
CA GLN A 278 15.13 -11.39 18.19
C GLN A 278 14.10 -11.50 17.06
N TYR A 279 12.83 -11.27 17.36
CA TYR A 279 11.75 -11.31 16.38
C TYR A 279 11.09 -9.94 16.23
N GLN A 280 11.04 -9.46 14.99
CA GLN A 280 10.23 -8.31 14.60
C GLN A 280 9.37 -8.70 13.40
N PRO A 281 8.04 -8.64 13.53
CA PRO A 281 7.12 -8.87 12.43
C PRO A 281 7.47 -8.03 11.20
N TRP A 282 7.55 -8.68 10.02
CA TRP A 282 7.67 -7.99 8.73
C TRP A 282 8.82 -6.97 8.69
N ARG A 283 9.94 -7.34 9.31
CA ARG A 283 11.13 -6.49 9.46
C ARG A 283 11.54 -5.84 8.13
N GLY A 284 11.53 -4.51 8.07
CA GLY A 284 11.81 -3.73 6.86
C GLY A 284 10.63 -3.49 5.90
N LEU A 285 9.39 -3.80 6.30
CA LEU A 285 8.16 -3.59 5.52
C LEU A 285 7.10 -2.85 6.36
N THR A 286 7.49 -1.66 6.84
CA THR A 286 6.79 -0.89 7.88
C THR A 286 5.34 -0.53 7.56
N VAL A 287 5.00 -0.36 6.27
CA VAL A 287 3.63 -0.02 5.85
C VAL A 287 2.77 -1.25 5.62
N ALA A 288 3.38 -2.35 5.17
CA ALA A 288 2.66 -3.58 4.86
C ALA A 288 2.03 -4.20 6.11
N THR A 289 2.70 -4.09 7.26
CA THR A 289 2.19 -4.53 8.58
C THR A 289 0.88 -3.87 8.97
N LEU A 290 0.66 -2.62 8.55
CA LEU A 290 -0.55 -1.86 8.87
C LEU A 290 -1.67 -2.16 7.88
N MET A 291 -1.34 -2.32 6.59
CA MET A 291 -2.33 -2.43 5.52
C MET A 291 -2.83 -3.86 5.29
N VAL A 292 -1.92 -4.83 5.19
CA VAL A 292 -2.25 -6.19 4.74
C VAL A 292 -3.26 -6.87 5.68
N PRO A 293 -3.07 -6.88 7.02
CA PRO A 293 -4.06 -7.46 7.93
C PRO A 293 -5.43 -6.76 7.84
N ALA A 294 -5.45 -5.44 7.69
CA ALA A 294 -6.69 -4.66 7.58
C ALA A 294 -7.47 -4.95 6.29
N LEU A 295 -6.77 -5.15 5.16
CA LEU A 295 -7.40 -5.52 3.89
C LEU A 295 -7.98 -6.94 3.95
N ILE A 296 -7.26 -7.88 4.58
CA ILE A 296 -7.73 -9.24 4.83
C ILE A 296 -8.98 -9.21 5.73
N ALA A 297 -8.94 -8.48 6.85
CA ALA A 297 -10.07 -8.30 7.76
C ALA A 297 -11.29 -7.70 7.05
N ASN A 298 -11.08 -6.71 6.18
CA ASN A 298 -12.15 -6.09 5.41
C ASN A 298 -12.81 -7.05 4.41
N ASP A 299 -12.04 -7.92 3.75
CA ASP A 299 -12.61 -8.93 2.87
C ASP A 299 -13.27 -10.06 3.66
N ALA A 300 -12.71 -10.49 4.80
CA ALA A 300 -13.34 -11.44 5.70
C ALA A 300 -14.73 -10.97 6.18
N GLN A 301 -14.87 -9.67 6.47
CA GLN A 301 -16.17 -9.07 6.77
C GLN A 301 -17.15 -9.14 5.59
N ARG A 302 -16.67 -9.05 4.34
CA ARG A 302 -17.51 -8.97 3.14
C ARG A 302 -17.93 -10.32 2.56
N GLN A 303 -17.11 -11.36 2.72
CA GLN A 303 -17.35 -12.67 2.10
C GLN A 303 -17.17 -13.86 3.05
N GLY A 304 -16.89 -13.61 4.34
CA GLY A 304 -16.57 -14.64 5.32
C GLY A 304 -15.08 -15.01 5.34
N TRP A 305 -14.66 -15.63 6.44
CA TRP A 305 -13.27 -16.05 6.66
C TRP A 305 -12.83 -17.14 5.69
N GLU A 306 -13.64 -18.18 5.49
CA GLU A 306 -13.30 -19.32 4.63
C GLU A 306 -12.94 -18.87 3.20
N ARG A 307 -13.82 -18.10 2.55
CA ARG A 307 -13.58 -17.56 1.21
C ARG A 307 -12.39 -16.60 1.16
N THR A 308 -12.13 -15.88 2.25
CA THR A 308 -11.01 -14.96 2.34
C THR A 308 -9.69 -15.71 2.44
N VAL A 309 -9.59 -16.74 3.29
CA VAL A 309 -8.41 -17.59 3.41
C VAL A 309 -8.09 -18.26 2.08
N TRP A 310 -9.08 -18.84 1.40
CA TRP A 310 -8.88 -19.41 0.07
C TRP A 310 -8.45 -18.37 -0.96
N GLY A 311 -9.10 -17.21 -1.00
CA GLY A 311 -8.78 -16.16 -1.95
C GLY A 311 -7.37 -15.57 -1.73
N THR A 312 -6.99 -15.28 -0.49
CA THR A 312 -5.64 -14.80 -0.14
C THR A 312 -4.60 -15.88 -0.40
N GLY A 313 -4.88 -17.13 -0.03
CA GLY A 313 -3.97 -18.26 -0.16
C GLY A 313 -3.67 -18.59 -1.62
N LEU A 314 -4.70 -18.77 -2.45
CA LEU A 314 -4.53 -19.04 -3.89
C LEU A 314 -3.77 -17.90 -4.59
N THR A 315 -4.07 -16.65 -4.23
CA THR A 315 -3.37 -15.50 -4.80
C THR A 315 -1.91 -15.46 -4.35
N ALA A 316 -1.63 -15.68 -3.05
CA ALA A 316 -0.28 -15.69 -2.52
C ALA A 316 0.57 -16.82 -3.12
N VAL A 317 0.04 -18.04 -3.21
CA VAL A 317 0.73 -19.18 -3.83
C VAL A 317 1.00 -18.92 -5.31
N GLY A 318 0.00 -18.40 -6.04
CA GLY A 318 0.17 -18.04 -7.44
C GLY A 318 1.24 -16.97 -7.64
N VAL A 319 1.25 -15.93 -6.80
CA VAL A 319 2.27 -14.87 -6.85
C VAL A 319 3.64 -15.44 -6.50
N LEU A 320 3.75 -16.25 -5.44
CA LEU A 320 5.02 -16.87 -5.05
C LEU A 320 5.62 -17.68 -6.20
N ALA A 321 4.82 -18.53 -6.86
CA ALA A 321 5.27 -19.33 -7.98
C ALA A 321 5.67 -18.47 -9.18
N ALA A 322 4.81 -17.53 -9.60
CA ALA A 322 5.05 -16.69 -10.76
C ALA A 322 6.25 -15.73 -10.55
N THR A 323 6.37 -15.13 -9.36
CA THR A 323 7.46 -14.21 -9.04
C THR A 323 8.80 -14.95 -8.95
N ASN A 324 8.85 -16.15 -8.36
CA ASN A 324 10.08 -16.94 -8.35
C ASN A 324 10.48 -17.41 -9.76
N ALA A 325 9.53 -17.74 -10.63
CA ALA A 325 9.83 -18.06 -12.03
C ALA A 325 10.42 -16.84 -12.76
N VAL A 326 9.86 -15.64 -12.56
CA VAL A 326 10.40 -14.39 -13.12
C VAL A 326 11.80 -14.09 -12.54
N ALA A 327 11.99 -14.25 -11.23
CA ALA A 327 13.27 -14.02 -10.58
C ALA A 327 14.34 -15.00 -11.09
N ALA A 328 14.02 -16.29 -11.23
CA ALA A 328 14.91 -17.29 -11.78
C ALA A 328 15.31 -16.98 -13.24
N ALA A 329 14.35 -16.55 -14.07
CA ALA A 329 14.62 -16.13 -15.44
C ALA A 329 15.51 -14.87 -15.49
N ALA A 330 15.29 -13.91 -14.60
CA ALA A 330 16.10 -12.69 -14.52
C ALA A 330 17.52 -12.98 -14.03
N LEU A 331 17.69 -13.86 -13.04
CA LEU A 331 19.01 -14.35 -12.58
C LEU A 331 19.75 -15.08 -13.71
N ALA A 332 19.07 -15.98 -14.42
CA ALA A 332 19.65 -16.70 -15.56
C ALA A 332 20.06 -15.75 -16.71
N GLY A 333 19.36 -14.62 -16.85
CA GLY A 333 19.66 -13.57 -17.82
C GLY A 333 20.64 -12.49 -17.34
N GLY A 334 21.17 -12.58 -16.11
CA GLY A 334 22.09 -11.59 -15.53
C GLY A 334 21.47 -10.21 -15.23
N LEU A 335 20.14 -10.15 -15.06
CA LEU A 335 19.39 -8.92 -14.75
C LEU A 335 19.12 -8.72 -13.25
N LEU A 336 19.40 -9.76 -12.45
CA LEU A 336 19.41 -9.79 -10.98
C LEU A 336 20.72 -10.43 -10.53
#